data_AF-U5H915-F1
#
_entry.id   AF-U5H915-F1
#
_cell.length_a   1.000
_cell.length_b   1.000
_cell.length_c   1.000
_cell.angle_alpha   90.00
_cell.angle_beta   90.00
_cell.angle_gamma   90.00
#
_symmetry.space_group_name_H-M   'P 1'
#
loop_
_entity.id
_entity.type
_entity.pdbx_description
1 polymer ?
#
loop_
_entity_poly.entity_id
_entity_poly.type
_entity_poly.pdbx_seq_one_letter_code
_entity_poly.pdbx_strand_id
1 'polypeptide(L)'
;MPFGVAHPLLRYIAQFATTSFYSRIEVINGDQVPEHGPVIVLSNHHNSAVDPSVLSIKFPHGRMLHYWAKSTLFNNKIAGSILRSAGNLSVDRKTRDNSLLFASTFDVLKQGECVALFPEGTSATLPGLLPQLKDGASWAALEYHKNVREKGRLLSNGIDSVDEDPQELTICLAGISYTDKSKYRSAVVMEFGPSFNVGPFLDEFEVDPKAAVKRMTKHIAEALTKLTVNAPDWDSLNAATMARKMLWVDERSIPLRHLVQIGQTLVDLFATRTPSPELRQLTNLLLAYHKALKDTSFTHYSLSGVPLPDKLDPNNKHDLPTRMRVLGHLLLSTGKAMLRLPFFAAPLIVHMPIYLMGKYSLRFSDLQEDHAQNKIAVCLILSMATYVTLFFLAWAFLFIAPFGFILAAIFVWLFAVYHNSLVDDNYLGAKKVVASWRVLVGIWSAHAKHETLHQIHSLQRRFPSTSISNGFSSETTSTTQQRTSTEVMSMPLLHEDNVSDESNPIRRVLSLRVEASAALGEFLLGDEEGKRVARRLEEWGAKVRKVRKEVSAGQGAGSVRLE
;
A
#
# COMPACT_ATOMS: atom_id res chain seq x y z
N MET A 1 25.61 -4.17 -18.70
CA MET A 1 25.34 -5.62 -18.88
C MET A 1 24.06 -5.72 -19.66
N PRO A 2 24.00 -6.34 -20.84
CA PRO A 2 22.82 -6.21 -21.67
C PRO A 2 21.62 -6.91 -21.04
N PHE A 3 20.46 -6.25 -21.12
CA PHE A 3 19.18 -6.91 -20.88
C PHE A 3 19.03 -8.12 -21.80
N GLY A 4 18.53 -9.22 -21.26
CA GLY A 4 18.32 -10.43 -22.05
C GLY A 4 17.13 -10.31 -23.01
N VAL A 5 17.06 -11.22 -23.97
CA VAL A 5 16.01 -11.26 -25.01
C VAL A 5 14.58 -11.32 -24.47
N ALA A 6 14.39 -11.84 -23.25
CA ALA A 6 13.06 -11.90 -22.62
C ALA A 6 12.65 -10.59 -21.94
N HIS A 7 13.56 -9.63 -21.73
CA HIS A 7 13.27 -8.39 -21.00
C HIS A 7 12.07 -7.60 -21.57
N PRO A 8 11.96 -7.35 -22.89
CA PRO A 8 10.81 -6.61 -23.44
C PRO A 8 9.48 -7.30 -23.12
N LEU A 9 9.43 -8.63 -23.23
CA LEU A 9 8.26 -9.43 -22.89
C LEU A 9 7.95 -9.35 -21.39
N LEU A 10 8.96 -9.46 -20.52
CA LEU A 10 8.80 -9.33 -19.08
C LEU A 10 8.26 -7.95 -18.69
N ARG A 11 8.77 -6.87 -19.31
CA ARG A 11 8.29 -5.50 -19.11
C ARG A 11 6.83 -5.35 -19.55
N TYR A 12 6.46 -5.93 -20.70
CA TYR A 12 5.07 -5.91 -21.18
C TYR A 12 4.13 -6.64 -20.22
N ILE A 13 4.51 -7.85 -19.77
CA ILE A 13 3.74 -8.63 -18.81
C ILE A 13 3.59 -7.86 -17.49
N ALA A 14 4.68 -7.28 -16.97
CA ALA A 14 4.66 -6.48 -15.74
C ALA A 14 3.75 -5.25 -15.89
N GLN A 15 3.85 -4.53 -17.02
CA GLN A 15 3.00 -3.38 -17.32
C GLN A 15 1.53 -3.78 -17.34
N PHE A 16 1.18 -4.84 -18.07
CA PHE A 16 -0.19 -5.34 -18.13
C PHE A 16 -0.71 -5.76 -16.75
N ALA A 17 0.08 -6.52 -15.99
CA ALA A 17 -0.30 -7.01 -14.67
C ALA A 17 -0.50 -5.88 -13.65
N THR A 18 0.44 -4.94 -13.58
CA THR A 18 0.39 -3.81 -12.65
C THR A 18 -0.72 -2.81 -13.02
N THR A 19 -0.90 -2.47 -14.31
CA THR A 19 -1.97 -1.56 -14.76
C THR A 19 -3.36 -2.18 -14.72
N SER A 20 -3.46 -3.52 -14.78
CA SER A 20 -4.74 -4.21 -14.56
C SER A 20 -5.11 -4.28 -13.08
N PHE A 21 -4.12 -4.39 -12.19
CA PHE A 21 -4.33 -4.47 -10.75
C PHE A 21 -4.64 -3.11 -10.11
N TYR A 22 -3.93 -2.05 -10.49
CA TYR A 22 -4.14 -0.70 -9.96
C TYR A 22 -4.97 0.14 -10.93
N SER A 23 -6.00 0.82 -10.42
CA SER A 23 -6.89 1.63 -11.26
C SER A 23 -6.21 2.90 -11.77
N ARG A 24 -5.25 3.42 -11.01
CA ARG A 24 -4.46 4.61 -11.34
C ARG A 24 -3.04 4.48 -10.81
N ILE A 25 -2.07 4.87 -11.62
CA ILE A 25 -0.66 4.96 -11.25
C ILE A 25 -0.17 6.33 -11.72
N GLU A 26 0.06 7.22 -10.77
CA GLU A 26 0.46 8.61 -11.03
C GLU A 26 1.95 8.79 -10.74
N VAL A 27 2.63 9.52 -11.63
CA VAL A 27 4.04 9.88 -11.48
C VAL A 27 4.12 11.38 -11.23
N ILE A 28 4.78 11.77 -10.15
CA ILE A 28 4.95 13.15 -9.73
C ILE A 28 6.44 13.50 -9.85
N ASN A 29 6.75 14.67 -10.39
CA ASN A 29 8.10 15.21 -10.58
C ASN A 29 9.03 14.29 -11.40
N GLY A 30 8.49 13.58 -12.39
CA GLY A 30 9.29 12.68 -13.24
C GLY A 30 10.42 13.39 -14.02
N ASP A 31 10.30 14.70 -14.21
CA ASP A 31 11.31 15.60 -14.78
C ASP A 31 12.59 15.74 -13.93
N GLN A 32 12.56 15.35 -12.66
CA GLN A 32 13.74 15.33 -11.79
C GLN A 32 14.71 14.18 -12.12
N VAL A 33 14.26 13.20 -12.93
CA VAL A 33 15.08 12.08 -13.37
C VAL A 33 15.89 12.49 -14.60
N PRO A 34 17.23 12.37 -14.59
CA PRO A 34 18.04 12.67 -15.77
C PRO A 34 17.67 11.80 -16.98
N GLU A 35 17.57 12.41 -18.16
CA GLU A 35 17.29 11.69 -19.42
C GLU A 35 18.45 10.76 -19.82
N HIS A 36 19.68 11.16 -19.49
CA HIS A 36 20.91 10.48 -19.84
C HIS A 36 21.85 10.35 -18.63
N GLY A 37 22.84 9.48 -18.77
CA GLY A 37 23.94 9.30 -17.81
C GLY A 37 23.66 8.44 -16.60
N PRO A 38 24.72 8.02 -15.88
CA PRO A 38 24.63 7.03 -14.83
C PRO A 38 23.70 7.48 -13.70
N VAL A 39 22.74 6.63 -13.34
CA VAL A 39 21.80 6.92 -12.26
C VAL A 39 21.72 5.76 -11.28
N ILE A 40 21.82 6.06 -9.98
CA ILE A 40 21.36 5.15 -8.93
C ILE A 40 19.99 5.63 -8.43
N VAL A 41 18.97 4.78 -8.53
CA VAL A 41 17.61 5.04 -8.06
C VAL A 41 17.38 4.35 -6.73
N LEU A 42 16.98 5.10 -5.71
CA LEU A 42 16.68 4.59 -4.37
C LEU A 42 15.20 4.80 -4.06
N SER A 43 14.54 3.77 -3.56
CA SER A 43 13.10 3.79 -3.23
C SER A 43 12.81 3.07 -1.92
N ASN A 44 11.68 3.40 -1.27
CA ASN A 44 11.13 2.59 -0.19
C ASN A 44 10.55 1.25 -0.71
N HIS A 45 10.43 0.25 0.17
CA HIS A 45 10.08 -1.13 -0.19
C HIS A 45 9.05 -1.74 0.77
N HIS A 46 7.77 -1.45 0.54
CA HIS A 46 6.68 -1.87 1.43
C HIS A 46 5.73 -2.92 0.81
N ASN A 47 5.91 -3.28 -0.47
CA ASN A 47 4.98 -4.10 -1.24
C ASN A 47 5.70 -5.16 -2.12
N SER A 48 6.80 -5.71 -1.61
CA SER A 48 7.53 -6.85 -2.21
C SER A 48 7.75 -6.65 -3.72
N ALA A 49 7.53 -7.65 -4.58
CA ALA A 49 7.83 -7.51 -6.02
C ALA A 49 6.97 -6.48 -6.76
N VAL A 50 5.94 -5.91 -6.13
CA VAL A 50 5.12 -4.88 -6.76
C VAL A 50 5.84 -3.54 -6.83
N ASP A 51 6.66 -3.19 -5.83
CA ASP A 51 7.44 -1.95 -5.84
C ASP A 51 8.40 -1.86 -7.04
N PRO A 52 9.29 -2.85 -7.31
CA PRO A 52 10.15 -2.80 -8.49
C PRO A 52 9.34 -2.87 -9.80
N SER A 53 8.18 -3.54 -9.81
CA SER A 53 7.30 -3.54 -10.98
C SER A 53 6.78 -2.14 -11.29
N VAL A 54 6.17 -1.46 -10.31
CA VAL A 54 5.66 -0.08 -10.43
C VAL A 54 6.77 0.86 -10.86
N LEU A 55 7.94 0.79 -10.21
CA LEU A 55 9.09 1.61 -10.53
C LEU A 55 9.55 1.38 -11.98
N SER A 56 9.69 0.14 -12.42
CA SER A 56 10.12 -0.21 -13.80
C SER A 56 9.15 0.24 -14.89
N ILE A 57 7.84 0.09 -14.66
CA ILE A 57 6.83 0.37 -15.70
C ILE A 57 6.55 1.86 -15.88
N LYS A 58 6.83 2.66 -14.85
CA LYS A 58 6.56 4.10 -14.83
C LYS A 58 7.81 4.96 -14.71
N PHE A 59 9.00 4.36 -14.82
CA PHE A 59 10.25 5.12 -14.79
C PHE A 59 10.31 6.11 -15.97
N PRO A 60 10.67 7.39 -15.73
CA PRO A 60 10.70 8.43 -16.77
C PRO A 60 11.66 8.15 -17.94
N HIS A 61 11.45 8.87 -19.05
CA HIS A 61 12.28 8.85 -20.26
C HIS A 61 12.50 7.46 -20.91
N GLY A 62 11.68 6.47 -20.56
CA GLY A 62 11.80 5.11 -21.10
C GLY A 62 13.00 4.32 -20.58
N ARG A 63 13.80 4.88 -19.66
CA ARG A 63 15.03 4.27 -19.14
C ARG A 63 14.73 2.96 -18.43
N MET A 64 15.69 2.04 -18.48
CA MET A 64 15.56 0.68 -17.97
C MET A 64 16.40 0.54 -16.69
N LEU A 65 15.90 -0.24 -15.74
CA LEU A 65 16.46 -0.33 -14.40
C LEU A 65 17.07 -1.72 -14.15
N HIS A 66 18.32 -1.73 -13.70
CA HIS A 66 18.96 -2.92 -13.16
C HIS A 66 18.75 -2.99 -11.66
N TYR A 67 18.20 -4.08 -11.14
CA TYR A 67 17.88 -4.18 -9.70
C TYR A 67 18.89 -5.01 -8.92
N TRP A 68 19.22 -4.57 -7.71
CA TRP A 68 19.86 -5.45 -6.74
C TRP A 68 18.86 -6.46 -6.17
N ALA A 69 19.00 -7.74 -6.53
CA ALA A 69 18.11 -8.82 -6.13
C ALA A 69 18.81 -9.85 -5.25
N LYS A 70 18.13 -10.36 -4.23
CA LYS A 70 18.68 -11.33 -3.27
C LYS A 70 19.20 -12.58 -4.00
N SER A 71 20.44 -12.98 -3.73
CA SER A 71 21.11 -14.13 -4.38
C SER A 71 20.29 -15.42 -4.35
N THR A 72 19.56 -15.67 -3.25
CA THR A 72 18.70 -16.87 -3.11
C THR A 72 17.60 -16.97 -4.17
N LEU A 73 17.18 -15.86 -4.78
CA LEU A 73 16.19 -15.85 -5.86
C LEU A 73 16.76 -16.44 -7.16
N PHE A 74 18.08 -16.47 -7.31
CA PHE A 74 18.77 -17.02 -8.48
C PHE A 74 19.03 -18.53 -8.37
N ASN A 75 18.77 -19.15 -7.21
CA ASN A 75 19.05 -20.58 -6.97
C ASN A 75 18.23 -21.50 -7.88
N ASN A 76 17.00 -21.10 -8.21
CA ASN A 76 16.18 -21.81 -9.18
C ASN A 76 16.64 -21.43 -10.59
N LYS A 77 16.99 -22.43 -11.43
CA LYS A 77 17.52 -22.20 -12.79
C LYS A 77 16.59 -21.35 -13.67
N ILE A 78 15.28 -21.58 -13.60
CA ILE A 78 14.28 -20.85 -14.39
C ILE A 78 14.15 -19.42 -13.86
N ALA A 79 13.90 -19.27 -12.56
CA ALA A 79 13.75 -17.94 -11.94
C ALA A 79 15.03 -17.10 -12.10
N GLY A 80 16.20 -17.70 -11.89
CA GLY A 80 17.50 -17.05 -12.08
C GLY A 80 17.75 -16.63 -13.53
N SER A 81 17.30 -17.42 -14.51
CA SER A 81 17.39 -17.04 -15.93
C SER A 81 16.50 -15.83 -16.24
N ILE A 82 15.26 -15.83 -15.73
CA ILE A 82 14.32 -14.71 -15.85
C ILE A 82 14.90 -13.45 -15.20
N LEU A 83 15.44 -13.55 -13.98
CA LEU A 83 16.03 -12.43 -13.25
C LEU A 83 17.26 -11.86 -13.96
N ARG A 84 18.15 -12.70 -14.48
CA ARG A 84 19.31 -12.27 -15.28
C ARG A 84 18.86 -11.61 -16.58
N SER A 85 17.89 -12.19 -17.29
CA SER A 85 17.32 -11.55 -18.48
C SER A 85 16.67 -10.21 -18.14
N ALA A 86 16.06 -10.08 -16.96
CA ALA A 86 15.48 -8.84 -16.47
C ALA A 86 16.54 -7.80 -16.03
N GLY A 87 17.85 -8.11 -16.12
CA GLY A 87 18.92 -7.18 -15.74
C GLY A 87 19.22 -7.12 -14.24
N ASN A 88 18.74 -8.09 -13.44
CA ASN A 88 18.98 -8.09 -11.99
C ASN A 88 20.42 -8.46 -11.64
N LEU A 89 21.01 -7.70 -10.73
CA LEU A 89 22.32 -7.92 -10.12
C LEU A 89 22.14 -8.73 -8.82
N SER A 90 22.81 -9.87 -8.71
CA SER A 90 22.73 -10.72 -7.53
C SER A 90 23.49 -10.12 -6.36
N VAL A 91 22.80 -9.85 -5.25
CA VAL A 91 23.40 -9.45 -3.97
C VAL A 91 23.31 -10.58 -2.95
N ASP A 92 24.46 -10.99 -2.44
CA ASP A 92 24.52 -11.86 -1.26
C ASP A 92 24.48 -10.99 0.00
N ARG A 93 23.41 -11.16 0.79
CA ARG A 93 23.20 -10.39 2.03
C ARG A 93 23.92 -11.01 3.24
N LYS A 94 24.50 -12.21 3.09
CA LYS A 94 25.21 -12.94 4.16
C LYS A 94 26.71 -12.72 4.11
N THR A 95 27.28 -12.51 2.91
CA THR A 95 28.70 -12.23 2.75
C THR A 95 28.97 -10.75 3.01
N ARG A 96 30.18 -10.46 3.53
CA ARG A 96 30.68 -9.09 3.63
C ARG A 96 31.40 -8.63 2.36
N ASP A 97 31.73 -9.57 1.47
CA ASP A 97 32.33 -9.29 0.18
C ASP A 97 31.23 -8.95 -0.84
N ASN A 98 31.28 -7.69 -1.31
CA ASN A 98 30.39 -7.13 -2.33
C ASN A 98 31.13 -6.81 -3.63
N SER A 99 32.39 -7.24 -3.78
CA SER A 99 33.24 -6.89 -4.92
C SER A 99 32.60 -7.21 -6.28
N LEU A 100 32.01 -8.40 -6.43
CA LEU A 100 31.31 -8.82 -7.66
C LEU A 100 30.06 -7.98 -7.95
N LEU A 101 29.30 -7.63 -6.90
CA LEU A 101 28.11 -6.79 -7.03
C LEU A 101 28.51 -5.38 -7.48
N PHE A 102 29.54 -4.82 -6.87
CA PHE A 102 30.06 -3.49 -7.19
C PHE A 102 30.65 -3.44 -8.59
N ALA A 103 31.48 -4.43 -8.98
CA ALA A 103 31.99 -4.54 -10.34
C ALA A 103 30.85 -4.55 -11.37
N SER A 104 29.84 -5.40 -11.16
CA SER A 104 28.66 -5.48 -12.04
C SER A 104 27.86 -4.17 -12.08
N THR A 105 27.74 -3.50 -10.93
CA THR A 105 27.07 -2.19 -10.80
C THR A 105 27.83 -1.12 -11.58
N PHE A 106 29.16 -1.08 -11.45
CA PHE A 106 30.01 -0.11 -12.14
C PHE A 106 29.97 -0.32 -13.65
N ASP A 107 29.89 -1.56 -14.12
CA ASP A 107 29.81 -1.84 -15.56
C ASP A 107 28.47 -1.40 -16.17
N VAL A 108 27.37 -1.44 -15.41
CA VAL A 108 26.09 -0.86 -15.81
C VAL A 108 26.19 0.67 -15.81
N LEU A 109 26.71 1.28 -14.73
CA LEU A 109 26.82 2.74 -14.63
C LEU A 109 27.73 3.35 -15.70
N LYS A 110 28.86 2.70 -16.05
CA LYS A 110 29.73 3.14 -17.17
C LYS A 110 29.02 3.17 -18.51
N GLN A 111 27.93 2.41 -18.68
CA GLN A 111 27.12 2.40 -19.90
C GLN A 111 26.07 3.52 -19.91
N GLY A 112 26.05 4.40 -18.89
CA GLY A 112 25.03 5.44 -18.71
C GLY A 112 23.65 4.87 -18.34
N GLU A 113 23.60 3.62 -17.88
CA GLU A 113 22.36 2.94 -17.50
C GLU A 113 21.97 3.23 -16.03
N CYS A 114 20.78 2.78 -15.63
CA CYS A 114 20.26 2.99 -14.28
C CYS A 114 20.36 1.74 -13.42
N VAL A 115 20.77 1.90 -12.16
CA VAL A 115 20.72 0.85 -11.13
C VAL A 115 19.73 1.25 -10.05
N ALA A 116 18.73 0.42 -9.81
CA ALA A 116 17.72 0.63 -8.78
C ALA A 116 17.93 -0.32 -7.59
N LEU A 117 17.78 0.20 -6.37
CA LEU A 117 17.75 -0.63 -5.18
C LEU A 117 16.92 -0.03 -4.05
N PHE A 118 16.59 -0.88 -3.10
CA PHE A 118 15.83 -0.51 -1.92
C PHE A 118 16.77 -0.49 -0.71
N PRO A 119 17.17 0.69 -0.20
CA PRO A 119 18.21 0.80 0.81
C PRO A 119 17.79 0.25 2.19
N GLU A 120 16.51 -0.04 2.39
CA GLU A 120 15.99 -0.82 3.52
C GLU A 120 16.57 -2.25 3.57
N GLY A 121 16.86 -2.82 2.40
CA GLY A 121 17.42 -4.17 2.27
C GLY A 121 16.47 -5.31 2.65
N THR A 122 15.20 -5.01 2.94
CA THR A 122 14.09 -5.96 3.10
C THR A 122 12.79 -5.28 2.66
N SER A 123 11.76 -6.08 2.35
CA SER A 123 10.38 -5.60 2.21
C SER A 123 9.69 -5.83 3.54
N ALA A 124 9.02 -4.82 4.10
CA ALA A 124 8.28 -4.97 5.35
C ALA A 124 7.09 -3.99 5.42
N THR A 125 6.04 -4.40 6.11
CA THR A 125 4.92 -3.51 6.45
C THR A 125 5.18 -2.81 7.76
N LEU A 126 5.61 -1.54 7.71
CA LEU A 126 5.94 -0.72 8.89
C LEU A 126 5.17 0.61 8.91
N PRO A 127 5.03 1.27 10.08
CA PRO A 127 4.39 2.58 10.20
C PRO A 127 5.08 3.71 9.44
N GLY A 128 6.38 3.56 9.18
CA GLY A 128 7.20 4.46 8.39
C GLY A 128 8.43 3.73 7.87
N LEU A 129 9.30 4.46 7.18
CA LEU A 129 10.58 4.01 6.67
C LEU A 129 11.45 3.47 7.81
N LEU A 130 12.30 2.48 7.52
CA LEU A 130 13.25 1.96 8.50
C LEU A 130 14.13 3.09 9.08
N PRO A 131 14.30 3.15 10.41
CA PRO A 131 15.12 4.19 11.06
C PRO A 131 16.58 4.23 10.58
N GLN A 132 17.09 3.10 10.09
CA GLN A 132 18.44 3.00 9.55
C GLN A 132 18.41 2.28 8.20
N LEU A 133 18.84 2.99 7.16
CA LEU A 133 19.08 2.43 5.85
C LEU A 133 20.45 1.75 5.79
N LYS A 134 20.59 0.78 4.88
CA LYS A 134 21.88 0.12 4.61
C LYS A 134 22.78 1.02 3.78
N ASP A 135 24.08 0.95 4.08
CA ASP A 135 25.09 1.80 3.45
C ASP A 135 25.49 1.37 2.02
N GLY A 136 25.00 0.23 1.53
CA GLY A 136 25.49 -0.38 0.29
C GLY A 136 25.35 0.51 -0.94
N ALA A 137 24.26 1.29 -1.04
CA ALA A 137 24.07 2.26 -2.13
C ALA A 137 25.12 3.37 -2.09
N SER A 138 25.35 3.95 -0.92
CA SER A 138 26.32 5.03 -0.72
C SER A 138 27.75 4.54 -1.00
N TRP A 139 28.10 3.33 -0.55
CA TRP A 139 29.37 2.68 -0.90
C TRP A 139 29.54 2.53 -2.42
N ALA A 140 28.55 1.94 -3.10
CA ALA A 140 28.61 1.75 -4.54
C ALA A 140 28.73 3.09 -5.28
N ALA A 141 28.01 4.12 -4.85
CA ALA A 141 28.06 5.44 -5.48
C ALA A 141 29.44 6.12 -5.34
N LEU A 142 30.00 6.12 -4.12
CA LEU A 142 31.29 6.76 -3.82
C LEU A 142 32.46 5.99 -4.43
N GLU A 143 32.46 4.66 -4.37
CA GLU A 143 33.49 3.84 -5.00
C GLU A 143 33.46 3.92 -6.53
N TYR A 144 32.27 3.99 -7.14
CA TYR A 144 32.15 4.20 -8.59
C TYR A 144 32.88 5.48 -9.02
N HIS A 145 32.59 6.59 -8.34
CA HIS A 145 33.17 7.88 -8.70
C HIS A 145 34.69 7.92 -8.43
N LYS A 146 35.15 7.33 -7.33
CA LYS A 146 36.60 7.16 -7.07
C LYS A 146 37.29 6.40 -8.22
N ASN A 147 36.72 5.28 -8.66
CA ASN A 147 37.27 4.47 -9.75
C ASN A 147 37.29 5.22 -11.09
N VAL A 148 36.28 6.03 -11.35
CA VAL A 148 36.18 6.84 -12.57
C VAL A 148 37.19 8.00 -12.53
N ARG A 149 37.34 8.70 -11.40
CA ARG A 149 38.35 9.74 -11.20
C ARG A 149 39.77 9.22 -11.32
N GLU A 150 40.09 8.10 -10.66
CA GLU A 150 41.44 7.50 -10.72
C GLU A 150 41.81 7.09 -12.15
N LYS A 151 40.88 6.51 -12.91
CA LYS A 151 41.11 6.17 -14.32
C LYS A 151 41.24 7.40 -15.20
N GLY A 152 40.42 8.44 -15.00
CA GLY A 152 40.55 9.71 -15.71
C GLY A 152 41.92 10.36 -15.47
N ARG A 153 42.42 10.32 -14.22
CA ARG A 153 43.75 10.83 -13.84
C ARG A 153 44.91 10.02 -14.42
N LEU A 154 44.74 8.70 -14.57
CA LEU A 154 45.75 7.84 -15.21
C LEU A 154 45.82 8.06 -16.72
N LEU A 155 44.67 8.31 -17.38
CA LEU A 155 44.60 8.62 -18.81
C LEU A 155 45.15 10.02 -19.13
N SER A 156 44.87 11.02 -18.28
CA SER A 156 45.40 12.39 -18.43
C SER A 156 46.92 12.49 -18.26
N ASN A 157 47.56 11.48 -17.68
CA ASN A 157 49.02 11.41 -17.54
C ASN A 157 49.70 10.59 -18.65
N GLY A 158 48.96 10.10 -19.66
CA GLY A 158 49.44 9.05 -20.55
C GLY A 158 49.22 9.22 -22.06
N ILE A 159 48.09 9.75 -22.54
CA ILE A 159 47.81 9.94 -23.99
C ILE A 159 46.60 10.90 -24.14
N ASP A 160 46.73 11.88 -25.03
CA ASP A 160 45.62 12.72 -25.51
C ASP A 160 44.56 11.85 -26.21
N SER A 161 43.28 12.11 -25.92
CA SER A 161 42.05 11.47 -26.45
C SER A 161 41.50 10.25 -25.69
N VAL A 162 40.69 10.54 -24.66
CA VAL A 162 39.39 9.87 -24.50
C VAL A 162 38.34 10.97 -24.52
N ASP A 163 37.60 11.03 -25.63
CA ASP A 163 36.40 11.86 -25.77
C ASP A 163 35.35 11.45 -24.72
N GLU A 164 34.67 12.46 -24.18
CA GLU A 164 33.68 12.44 -23.08
C GLU A 164 34.25 12.42 -21.64
N ASP A 165 34.18 13.59 -21.01
CA ASP A 165 34.23 13.76 -19.55
C ASP A 165 33.29 12.74 -18.90
N PRO A 166 33.77 11.86 -17.99
CA PRO A 166 32.93 10.82 -17.43
C PRO A 166 31.67 11.40 -16.80
N GLN A 167 30.52 11.05 -17.38
CA GLN A 167 29.23 11.57 -16.93
C GLN A 167 29.05 11.36 -15.43
N GLU A 168 28.74 12.44 -14.73
CA GLU A 168 28.64 12.43 -13.28
C GLU A 168 27.49 11.53 -12.82
N LEU A 169 27.75 10.66 -11.84
CA LEU A 169 26.73 9.80 -11.25
C LEU A 169 25.70 10.65 -10.48
N THR A 170 24.44 10.50 -10.86
CA THR A 170 23.31 11.13 -10.17
C THR A 170 22.56 10.12 -9.31
N ILE A 171 22.20 10.53 -8.09
CA ILE A 171 21.31 9.78 -7.20
C ILE A 171 19.89 10.31 -7.36
N CYS A 172 18.96 9.44 -7.75
CA CYS A 172 17.53 9.72 -7.84
C CYS A 172 16.80 9.05 -6.68
N LEU A 173 15.88 9.78 -6.04
CA LEU A 173 15.04 9.25 -4.96
C LEU A 173 13.59 9.16 -5.42
N ALA A 174 12.97 8.01 -5.22
CA ALA A 174 11.57 7.76 -5.55
C ALA A 174 10.80 7.30 -4.31
N GLY A 175 9.75 8.02 -3.92
CA GLY A 175 8.79 7.60 -2.91
C GLY A 175 7.59 6.90 -3.56
N ILE A 176 7.33 5.65 -3.19
CA ILE A 176 6.16 4.89 -3.64
C ILE A 176 5.14 4.83 -2.50
N SER A 177 3.94 5.37 -2.75
CA SER A 177 2.84 5.40 -1.80
C SER A 177 1.56 4.82 -2.40
N TYR A 178 0.82 4.06 -1.60
CA TYR A 178 -0.39 3.35 -2.02
C TYR A 178 -1.60 3.87 -1.24
N THR A 179 -2.76 4.04 -1.90
CA THR A 179 -4.00 4.33 -1.16
C THR A 179 -4.42 3.15 -0.27
N ASP A 180 -4.23 1.94 -0.80
CA ASP A 180 -4.24 0.64 -0.13
C ASP A 180 -3.39 -0.33 -0.97
N LYS A 181 -2.26 -0.80 -0.43
CA LYS A 181 -1.29 -1.59 -1.20
C LYS A 181 -1.82 -2.96 -1.64
N SER A 182 -2.76 -3.54 -0.90
CA SER A 182 -3.23 -4.93 -1.06
C SER A 182 -4.56 -5.06 -1.82
N LYS A 183 -5.29 -3.95 -1.95
CA LYS A 183 -6.63 -3.90 -2.52
C LYS A 183 -6.56 -3.82 -4.04
N TYR A 184 -7.29 -4.72 -4.72
CA TYR A 184 -7.49 -4.65 -6.17
C TYR A 184 -8.17 -3.33 -6.53
N ARG A 185 -7.67 -2.67 -7.58
CA ARG A 185 -8.11 -1.37 -8.10
C ARG A 185 -7.94 -0.20 -7.13
N SER A 186 -7.02 -0.32 -6.18
CA SER A 186 -6.48 0.85 -5.48
C SER A 186 -5.60 1.69 -6.42
N ALA A 187 -5.05 2.79 -5.89
CA ALA A 187 -4.17 3.68 -6.64
C ALA A 187 -2.77 3.72 -6.03
N VAL A 188 -1.79 4.03 -6.87
CA VAL A 188 -0.37 4.16 -6.53
C VAL A 188 0.14 5.51 -6.99
N VAL A 189 1.01 6.09 -6.18
CA VAL A 189 1.71 7.34 -6.46
C VAL A 189 3.21 7.05 -6.37
N MET A 190 3.94 7.46 -7.39
CA MET A 190 5.40 7.46 -7.39
C MET A 190 5.87 8.91 -7.53
N GLU A 191 6.46 9.43 -6.47
CA GLU A 191 6.95 10.81 -6.41
C GLU A 191 8.48 10.83 -6.42
N PHE A 192 9.06 11.57 -7.34
CA PHE A 192 10.51 11.79 -7.38
C PHE A 192 10.90 13.03 -6.57
N GLY A 193 11.94 12.89 -5.76
CA GLY A 193 12.57 14.02 -5.07
C GLY A 193 13.67 14.67 -5.91
N PRO A 194 14.25 15.78 -5.43
CA PRO A 194 15.41 16.39 -6.06
C PRO A 194 16.56 15.39 -6.17
N SER A 195 17.04 15.20 -7.40
CA SER A 195 18.23 14.40 -7.67
C SER A 195 19.49 15.14 -7.22
N PHE A 196 20.51 14.42 -6.77
CA PHE A 196 21.76 15.03 -6.33
C PHE A 196 22.98 14.25 -6.81
N ASN A 197 24.08 14.96 -7.01
CA ASN A 197 25.35 14.37 -7.43
C ASN A 197 26.18 13.92 -6.23
N VAL A 198 27.08 12.96 -6.49
CA VAL A 198 27.94 12.37 -5.45
C VAL A 198 29.12 13.28 -5.09
N GLY A 199 29.47 14.24 -5.97
CA GLY A 199 30.58 15.19 -5.83
C GLY A 199 30.85 15.71 -4.41
N PRO A 200 29.86 16.28 -3.70
CA PRO A 200 30.04 16.88 -2.37
C PRO A 200 30.53 15.94 -1.26
N PHE A 201 30.46 14.62 -1.46
CA PHE A 201 30.85 13.61 -0.47
C PHE A 201 32.24 13.01 -0.75
N LEU A 202 32.85 13.31 -1.90
CA LEU A 202 34.07 12.65 -2.36
C LEU A 202 35.31 13.04 -1.56
N ASP A 203 35.47 14.34 -1.28
CA ASP A 203 36.63 14.84 -0.54
C ASP A 203 36.69 14.22 0.87
N GLU A 204 35.52 14.09 1.52
CA GLU A 204 35.42 13.37 2.80
C GLU A 204 35.68 11.87 2.63
N PHE A 205 35.22 11.25 1.54
CA PHE A 205 35.41 9.83 1.28
C PHE A 205 36.88 9.45 1.07
N GLU A 206 37.71 10.34 0.50
CA GLU A 206 39.16 10.12 0.37
C GLU A 206 39.87 10.11 1.74
N VAL A 207 39.37 10.89 2.70
CA VAL A 207 39.95 11.01 4.04
C VAL A 207 39.40 9.95 5.01
N ASP A 208 38.06 9.85 5.12
CA ASP A 208 37.35 8.87 5.93
C ASP A 208 36.16 8.28 5.14
N PRO A 209 36.39 7.15 4.43
CA PRO A 209 35.34 6.49 3.65
C PRO A 209 34.08 6.16 4.45
N LYS A 210 34.23 5.75 5.72
CA LYS A 210 33.09 5.31 6.54
C LYS A 210 32.23 6.49 6.96
N ALA A 211 32.85 7.60 7.34
CA ALA A 211 32.14 8.83 7.72
C ALA A 211 31.36 9.41 6.53
N ALA A 212 31.99 9.53 5.36
CA ALA A 212 31.36 10.04 4.15
C ALA A 212 30.15 9.17 3.72
N VAL A 213 30.33 7.85 3.71
CA VAL A 213 29.25 6.89 3.44
C VAL A 213 28.09 7.08 4.40
N LYS A 214 28.37 7.19 5.71
CA LYS A 214 27.33 7.38 6.73
C LYS A 214 26.59 8.71 6.55
N ARG A 215 27.30 9.78 6.20
CA ARG A 215 26.72 11.09 5.90
C ARG A 215 25.80 11.02 4.69
N MET A 216 26.25 10.39 3.60
CA MET A 216 25.43 10.21 2.39
C MET A 216 24.21 9.33 2.66
N THR A 217 24.35 8.20 3.36
CA THR A 217 23.22 7.34 3.75
C THR A 217 22.20 8.12 4.59
N LYS A 218 22.66 8.97 5.53
CA LYS A 218 21.79 9.83 6.32
C LYS A 218 21.04 10.84 5.45
N HIS A 219 21.74 11.50 4.51
CA HIS A 219 21.11 12.42 3.56
C HIS A 219 20.01 11.74 2.72
N ILE A 220 20.31 10.54 2.20
CA ILE A 220 19.34 9.70 1.47
C ILE A 220 18.13 9.38 2.36
N ALA A 221 18.35 8.97 3.61
CA ALA A 221 17.27 8.64 4.53
C ALA A 221 16.36 9.84 4.81
N GLU A 222 16.93 11.01 5.08
CA GLU A 222 16.19 12.26 5.31
C GLU A 222 15.37 12.68 4.10
N ALA A 223 15.92 12.52 2.89
CA ALA A 223 15.24 12.87 1.66
C ALA A 223 14.14 11.86 1.28
N LEU A 224 14.37 10.55 1.41
CA LEU A 224 13.33 9.52 1.21
C LEU A 224 12.18 9.63 2.22
N THR A 225 12.48 10.03 3.47
CA THR A 225 11.46 10.26 4.49
C THR A 225 10.48 11.37 4.06
N LYS A 226 10.94 12.39 3.33
CA LYS A 226 10.06 13.47 2.83
C LYS A 226 9.14 13.04 1.69
N LEU A 227 9.47 11.94 1.00
CA LEU A 227 8.72 11.41 -0.15
C LEU A 227 7.74 10.30 0.26
N THR A 228 7.71 9.92 1.53
CA THR A 228 6.88 8.82 2.05
C THR A 228 6.11 9.25 3.28
N VAL A 229 5.05 8.50 3.63
CA VAL A 229 4.30 8.73 4.87
C VAL A 229 4.96 7.96 5.99
N ASN A 230 5.39 8.66 7.05
CA ASN A 230 6.18 8.13 8.14
C ASN A 230 5.53 8.43 9.48
N ALA A 231 5.02 7.38 10.13
CA ALA A 231 4.50 7.45 11.49
C ALA A 231 5.49 6.84 12.50
N PRO A 232 5.57 7.40 13.73
CA PRO A 232 6.42 6.84 14.78
C PRO A 232 5.89 5.49 15.32
N ASP A 233 4.58 5.26 15.21
CA ASP A 233 3.90 4.09 15.74
C ASP A 233 2.65 3.73 14.91
N TRP A 234 2.12 2.53 15.15
CA TRP A 234 0.93 2.02 14.45
C TRP A 234 -0.34 2.79 14.79
N ASP A 235 -0.47 3.32 15.99
CA ASP A 235 -1.68 4.00 16.44
C ASP A 235 -1.82 5.34 15.71
N SER A 236 -0.76 6.14 15.65
CA SER A 236 -0.68 7.36 14.86
C SER A 236 -1.03 7.10 13.39
N LEU A 237 -0.46 6.05 12.78
CA LEU A 237 -0.76 5.68 11.39
C LEU A 237 -2.22 5.23 11.19
N ASN A 238 -2.75 4.41 12.10
CA ASN A 238 -4.11 3.89 12.02
C ASN A 238 -5.14 5.01 12.21
N ALA A 239 -4.92 5.91 13.17
CA ALA A 239 -5.75 7.08 13.42
C ALA A 239 -5.75 8.02 12.21
N ALA A 240 -4.58 8.35 11.67
CA ALA A 240 -4.43 9.13 10.44
C ALA A 240 -5.15 8.48 9.25
N THR A 241 -5.02 7.16 9.11
CA THR A 241 -5.70 6.40 8.04
C THR A 241 -7.23 6.43 8.21
N MET A 242 -7.75 6.34 9.43
CA MET A 242 -9.20 6.44 9.67
C MET A 242 -9.72 7.86 9.40
N ALA A 243 -9.02 8.88 9.89
CA ALA A 243 -9.37 10.27 9.62
C ALA A 243 -9.40 10.56 8.10
N ARG A 244 -8.39 10.10 7.35
CA ARG A 244 -8.36 10.20 5.88
C ARG A 244 -9.57 9.51 5.23
N LYS A 245 -9.92 8.30 5.66
CA LYS A 245 -11.08 7.56 5.13
C LYS A 245 -12.41 8.25 5.40
N MET A 246 -12.53 8.96 6.53
CA MET A 246 -13.72 9.77 6.86
C MET A 246 -13.79 11.06 6.01
N LEU A 247 -12.65 11.72 5.80
CA LEU A 247 -12.56 12.96 5.00
C LEU A 247 -12.76 12.71 3.49
N TRP A 248 -12.24 11.58 2.98
CA TRP A 248 -12.42 11.12 1.60
C TRP A 248 -13.08 9.75 1.58
N VAL A 249 -14.41 9.76 1.70
CA VAL A 249 -15.22 8.53 1.67
C VAL A 249 -14.93 7.67 0.42
N ASP A 250 -14.94 8.27 -0.77
CA ASP A 250 -14.52 7.57 -2.00
C ASP A 250 -13.00 7.77 -2.19
N GLU A 251 -12.23 6.69 -2.10
CA GLU A 251 -10.78 6.71 -2.33
C GLU A 251 -10.41 7.28 -3.71
N ARG A 252 -11.29 7.16 -4.71
CA ARG A 252 -11.06 7.73 -6.05
C ARG A 252 -11.04 9.26 -6.04
N SER A 253 -11.68 9.88 -5.05
CA SER A 253 -11.75 11.34 -4.89
C SER A 253 -10.53 11.96 -4.19
N ILE A 254 -9.60 11.14 -3.71
CA ILE A 254 -8.34 11.63 -3.12
C ILE A 254 -7.46 12.17 -4.26
N PRO A 255 -6.96 13.42 -4.17
CA PRO A 255 -5.96 13.91 -5.12
C PRO A 255 -4.64 13.18 -4.87
N LEU A 256 -4.26 12.33 -5.82
CA LEU A 256 -3.06 11.50 -5.71
C LEU A 256 -1.78 12.33 -5.62
N ARG A 257 -1.73 13.48 -6.32
CA ARG A 257 -0.67 14.50 -6.18
C ARG A 257 -0.34 14.89 -4.73
N HIS A 258 -1.33 14.86 -3.85
CA HIS A 258 -1.18 15.30 -2.46
C HIS A 258 -1.24 14.13 -1.46
N LEU A 259 -1.16 12.88 -1.93
CA LEU A 259 -1.38 11.71 -1.08
C LEU A 259 -0.40 11.65 0.10
N VAL A 260 0.89 11.91 -0.15
CA VAL A 260 1.94 11.90 0.88
C VAL A 260 1.73 13.07 1.85
N GLN A 261 1.45 14.27 1.34
CA GLN A 261 1.25 15.48 2.14
C GLN A 261 0.00 15.36 3.03
N ILE A 262 -1.10 14.83 2.50
CA ILE A 262 -2.33 14.52 3.27
C ILE A 262 -2.01 13.49 4.36
N GLY A 263 -1.34 12.40 4.00
CA GLY A 263 -0.98 11.33 4.92
C GLY A 263 -0.11 11.83 6.06
N GLN A 264 0.98 12.53 5.73
CA GLN A 264 1.92 13.05 6.71
C GLN A 264 1.29 14.13 7.59
N THR A 265 0.48 15.05 7.05
CA THR A 265 -0.22 16.07 7.84
C THR A 265 -1.13 15.44 8.91
N LEU A 266 -1.83 14.36 8.57
CA LEU A 266 -2.67 13.63 9.52
C LEU A 266 -1.84 12.84 10.54
N VAL A 267 -0.74 12.23 10.10
CA VAL A 267 0.19 11.53 11.00
C VAL A 267 0.80 12.50 12.01
N ASP A 268 1.32 13.64 11.55
CA ASP A 268 1.93 14.67 12.39
C ASP A 268 0.95 15.18 13.44
N LEU A 269 -0.32 15.34 13.08
CA LEU A 269 -1.39 15.69 14.01
C LEU A 269 -1.50 14.64 15.13
N PHE A 270 -1.67 13.36 14.79
CA PHE A 270 -1.90 12.29 15.78
C PHE A 270 -0.63 11.85 16.53
N ALA A 271 0.56 12.14 16.00
CA ALA A 271 1.85 11.87 16.61
C ALA A 271 2.34 12.98 17.57
N THR A 272 1.52 14.00 17.82
CA THR A 272 1.86 15.12 18.71
C THR A 272 2.18 14.62 20.12
N ARG A 273 3.34 15.02 20.67
CA ARG A 273 3.82 14.57 22.00
C ARG A 273 2.91 14.97 23.16
N THR A 274 2.28 16.13 23.06
CA THR A 274 1.38 16.69 24.08
C THR A 274 0.03 17.00 23.46
N PRO A 275 -0.78 15.98 23.15
CA PRO A 275 -2.07 16.18 22.51
C PRO A 275 -3.05 16.84 23.47
N SER A 276 -3.90 17.74 22.95
CA SER A 276 -5.03 18.28 23.71
C SER A 276 -5.97 17.16 24.18
N PRO A 277 -6.78 17.38 25.23
CA PRO A 277 -7.77 16.41 25.67
C PRO A 277 -8.70 15.95 24.53
N GLU A 278 -9.14 16.88 23.67
CA GLU A 278 -10.01 16.63 22.53
C GLU A 278 -9.32 15.77 21.48
N LEU A 279 -8.05 16.08 21.15
CA LEU A 279 -7.27 15.30 20.20
C LEU A 279 -7.01 13.89 20.71
N ARG A 280 -6.73 13.73 22.00
CA ARG A 280 -6.54 12.41 22.64
C ARG A 280 -7.82 11.57 22.57
N GLN A 281 -8.97 12.19 22.87
CA GLN A 281 -10.27 11.53 22.76
C GLN A 281 -10.55 11.11 21.31
N LEU A 282 -10.30 11.99 20.35
CA LEU A 282 -10.43 11.69 18.92
C LEU A 282 -9.56 10.50 18.50
N THR A 283 -8.29 10.48 18.89
CA THR A 283 -7.37 9.36 18.61
C THR A 283 -7.93 8.04 19.13
N ASN A 284 -8.37 8.01 20.39
CA ASN A 284 -8.94 6.81 21.00
C ASN A 284 -10.18 6.30 20.25
N LEU A 285 -11.08 7.22 19.85
CA LEU A 285 -12.27 6.88 19.07
C LEU A 285 -11.93 6.33 17.68
N LEU A 286 -10.96 6.94 16.98
CA LEU A 286 -10.52 6.47 15.67
C LEU A 286 -9.86 5.09 15.74
N LEU A 287 -9.06 4.82 16.77
CA LEU A 287 -8.43 3.52 16.99
C LEU A 287 -9.45 2.44 17.35
N ALA A 288 -10.39 2.75 18.25
CA ALA A 288 -11.48 1.86 18.59
C ALA A 288 -12.32 1.54 17.33
N TYR A 289 -12.62 2.56 16.52
CA TYR A 289 -13.35 2.38 15.27
C TYR A 289 -12.58 1.51 14.26
N HIS A 290 -11.27 1.73 14.10
CA HIS A 290 -10.42 0.91 13.24
C HIS A 290 -10.42 -0.56 13.65
N LYS A 291 -10.26 -0.83 14.96
CA LYS A 291 -10.31 -2.18 15.52
C LYS A 291 -11.67 -2.84 15.25
N ALA A 292 -12.75 -2.13 15.54
CA ALA A 292 -14.10 -2.64 15.33
C ALA A 292 -14.41 -2.93 13.83
N LEU A 293 -13.89 -2.12 12.91
CA LEU A 293 -13.98 -2.39 11.46
C LEU A 293 -13.24 -3.68 11.07
N LYS A 294 -12.04 -3.91 11.63
CA LYS A 294 -11.27 -5.15 11.41
C LYS A 294 -12.03 -6.36 11.92
N ASP A 295 -12.52 -6.31 13.16
CA ASP A 295 -13.21 -7.42 13.83
C ASP A 295 -14.51 -7.80 13.10
N THR A 296 -15.22 -6.81 12.56
CA THR A 296 -16.44 -7.04 11.77
C THR A 296 -16.19 -7.25 10.28
N SER A 297 -14.95 -7.13 9.79
CA SER A 297 -14.60 -7.15 8.37
C SER A 297 -15.39 -6.12 7.53
N PHE A 298 -15.76 -4.99 8.13
CA PHE A 298 -16.35 -3.86 7.41
C PHE A 298 -15.27 -2.93 6.89
N THR A 299 -15.64 -2.14 5.88
CA THR A 299 -14.86 -0.98 5.47
C THR A 299 -15.63 0.29 5.80
N HIS A 300 -14.93 1.39 6.08
CA HIS A 300 -15.59 2.68 6.27
C HIS A 300 -16.48 3.05 5.07
N TYR A 301 -15.97 2.87 3.84
CA TYR A 301 -16.75 3.10 2.61
C TYR A 301 -18.05 2.29 2.55
N SER A 302 -18.02 1.00 2.91
CA SER A 302 -19.23 0.18 2.89
C SER A 302 -20.31 0.64 3.89
N LEU A 303 -19.90 1.33 4.96
CA LEU A 303 -20.80 1.90 5.95
C LEU A 303 -21.21 3.35 5.62
N SER A 304 -20.41 4.10 4.85
CA SER A 304 -20.59 5.54 4.59
C SER A 304 -21.93 5.99 3.98
N GLY A 305 -22.77 5.07 3.50
CA GLY A 305 -24.14 5.34 3.04
C GLY A 305 -25.25 4.83 3.95
N VAL A 306 -24.90 4.04 4.97
CA VAL A 306 -25.86 3.51 5.95
C VAL A 306 -26.30 4.68 6.84
N PRO A 307 -27.61 4.95 6.96
CA PRO A 307 -28.13 6.01 7.81
C PRO A 307 -27.78 5.71 9.26
N LEU A 308 -27.38 6.75 9.99
CA LEU A 308 -27.06 6.67 11.40
C LEU A 308 -28.36 6.77 12.23
N PRO A 309 -28.47 6.07 13.38
CA PRO A 309 -29.60 6.27 14.30
C PRO A 309 -29.57 7.66 14.95
N ASP A 310 -30.75 8.26 15.14
CA ASP A 310 -30.91 9.58 15.77
C ASP A 310 -30.60 9.56 17.30
N LYS A 311 -30.60 8.37 17.92
CA LYS A 311 -30.11 8.12 19.29
C LYS A 311 -29.35 6.80 19.33
N LEU A 312 -28.04 6.88 19.55
CA LEU A 312 -27.16 5.73 19.73
C LEU A 312 -26.95 5.50 21.23
N ASP A 313 -27.94 4.88 21.88
CA ASP A 313 -27.73 4.26 23.17
C ASP A 313 -27.54 2.74 22.93
N PRO A 314 -26.35 2.18 23.16
CA PRO A 314 -26.08 0.75 22.94
C PRO A 314 -26.95 -0.15 23.83
N ASN A 315 -27.49 0.38 24.93
CA ASN A 315 -28.30 -0.35 25.91
C ASN A 315 -29.81 -0.25 25.66
N ASN A 316 -30.26 0.54 24.67
CA ASN A 316 -31.68 0.83 24.48
C ASN A 316 -32.23 0.29 23.15
N LYS A 317 -33.55 0.03 23.10
CA LYS A 317 -34.23 -0.40 21.87
C LYS A 317 -34.43 0.82 20.97
N HIS A 318 -33.73 0.87 19.83
CA HIS A 318 -33.87 1.98 18.87
C HIS A 318 -35.28 2.08 18.26
N ASP A 319 -35.69 3.31 17.96
CA ASP A 319 -36.96 3.65 17.32
C ASP A 319 -37.09 3.02 15.92
N LEU A 320 -38.30 2.55 15.61
CA LEU A 320 -38.70 1.97 14.31
C LEU A 320 -38.29 2.77 13.04
N PRO A 321 -38.22 4.12 13.04
CA PRO A 321 -37.82 4.91 11.85
C PRO A 321 -36.42 4.56 11.32
N THR A 322 -35.46 4.25 12.19
CA THR A 322 -34.08 3.92 11.78
C THR A 322 -34.01 2.57 11.08
N ARG A 323 -34.80 1.59 11.53
CA ARG A 323 -34.87 0.25 10.91
C ARG A 323 -35.44 0.32 9.50
N MET A 324 -36.50 1.12 9.31
CA MET A 324 -37.12 1.32 8.01
C MET A 324 -36.22 2.11 7.05
N ARG A 325 -35.44 3.08 7.55
CA ARG A 325 -34.42 3.78 6.75
C ARG A 325 -33.30 2.84 6.28
N VAL A 326 -32.77 1.98 7.16
CA VAL A 326 -31.75 0.98 6.80
C VAL A 326 -32.32 -0.03 5.79
N LEU A 327 -33.54 -0.54 6.02
CA LEU A 327 -34.23 -1.43 5.09
C LEU A 327 -34.46 -0.74 3.73
N GLY A 328 -34.90 0.51 3.71
CA GLY A 328 -35.05 1.30 2.49
C GLY A 328 -33.73 1.50 1.75
N HIS A 329 -32.64 1.79 2.47
CA HIS A 329 -31.30 1.88 1.88
C HIS A 329 -30.83 0.54 1.31
N LEU A 330 -31.10 -0.58 2.00
CA LEU A 330 -30.84 -1.93 1.50
C LEU A 330 -31.64 -2.19 0.23
N LEU A 331 -32.96 -1.96 0.23
CA LEU A 331 -33.83 -2.17 -0.94
C LEU A 331 -33.37 -1.33 -2.14
N LEU A 332 -33.02 -0.05 -1.92
CA LEU A 332 -32.50 0.82 -2.97
C LEU A 332 -31.13 0.35 -3.49
N SER A 333 -30.23 -0.06 -2.58
CA SER A 333 -28.90 -0.56 -2.97
C SER A 333 -29.01 -1.87 -3.73
N THR A 334 -29.89 -2.77 -3.29
CA THR A 334 -30.21 -4.03 -3.96
C THR A 334 -30.85 -3.77 -5.32
N GLY A 335 -31.82 -2.86 -5.42
CA GLY A 335 -32.43 -2.47 -6.69
C GLY A 335 -31.40 -1.92 -7.69
N LYS A 336 -30.49 -1.04 -7.24
CA LYS A 336 -29.37 -0.56 -8.06
C LYS A 336 -28.43 -1.68 -8.50
N ALA A 337 -28.12 -2.64 -7.62
CA ALA A 337 -27.29 -3.78 -7.95
C ALA A 337 -27.99 -4.72 -8.95
N MET A 338 -29.28 -5.00 -8.77
CA MET A 338 -30.08 -5.83 -9.67
C MET A 338 -30.25 -5.19 -11.04
N LEU A 339 -30.42 -3.86 -11.11
CA LEU A 339 -30.48 -3.15 -12.40
C LEU A 339 -29.17 -3.26 -13.18
N ARG A 340 -28.02 -3.27 -12.49
CA ARG A 340 -26.69 -3.41 -13.12
C ARG A 340 -26.33 -4.85 -13.45
N LEU A 341 -26.88 -5.82 -12.72
CA LEU A 341 -26.49 -7.23 -12.81
C LEU A 341 -26.63 -7.82 -14.22
N PRO A 342 -27.71 -7.61 -14.99
CA PRO A 342 -27.81 -8.12 -16.36
C PRO A 342 -26.67 -7.66 -17.26
N PHE A 343 -26.23 -6.42 -17.10
CA PHE A 343 -25.13 -5.83 -17.87
C PHE A 343 -23.75 -6.34 -17.40
N PHE A 344 -23.62 -6.79 -16.15
CA PHE A 344 -22.37 -7.27 -15.59
C PHE A 344 -22.30 -8.80 -15.43
N ALA A 345 -23.39 -9.53 -15.69
CA ALA A 345 -23.48 -10.97 -15.45
C ALA A 345 -22.45 -11.77 -16.26
N ALA A 346 -22.34 -11.50 -17.56
CA ALA A 346 -21.37 -12.18 -18.41
C ALA A 346 -19.91 -11.89 -17.98
N PRO A 347 -19.48 -10.63 -17.78
CA PRO A 347 -18.17 -10.34 -17.20
C PRO A 347 -17.94 -11.01 -15.83
N LEU A 348 -18.93 -10.98 -14.95
CA LEU A 348 -18.85 -11.60 -13.63
C LEU A 348 -18.61 -13.11 -13.72
N ILE A 349 -19.37 -13.83 -14.55
CA ILE A 349 -19.24 -15.29 -14.70
C ILE A 349 -17.85 -15.65 -15.24
N VAL A 350 -17.41 -14.97 -16.30
CA VAL A 350 -16.11 -15.23 -16.94
C VAL A 350 -14.94 -14.96 -15.99
N HIS A 351 -15.03 -13.92 -15.14
CA HIS A 351 -13.97 -13.54 -14.20
C HIS A 351 -14.14 -14.13 -12.79
N MET A 352 -15.23 -14.84 -12.49
CA MET A 352 -15.50 -15.39 -11.16
C MET A 352 -14.36 -16.29 -10.64
N PRO A 353 -13.76 -17.20 -11.45
CA PRO A 353 -12.61 -17.99 -11.01
C PRO A 353 -11.41 -17.13 -10.60
N ILE A 354 -11.15 -16.04 -11.32
CA ILE A 354 -10.05 -15.10 -11.05
C ILE A 354 -10.29 -14.40 -9.71
N TYR A 355 -11.50 -13.93 -9.44
CA TYR A 355 -11.85 -13.28 -8.18
C TYR A 355 -11.74 -14.22 -6.97
N LEU A 356 -12.20 -15.47 -7.12
CA LEU A 356 -12.06 -16.47 -6.08
C LEU A 356 -10.60 -16.81 -5.82
N MET A 357 -9.79 -16.97 -6.88
CA MET A 357 -8.38 -17.28 -6.75
C MET A 357 -7.56 -16.11 -6.17
N GLY A 358 -7.87 -14.86 -6.51
CA GLY A 358 -7.26 -13.70 -5.87
C GLY A 358 -7.61 -13.56 -4.38
N LYS A 359 -8.75 -14.11 -3.94
CA LYS A 359 -9.05 -14.22 -2.50
C LYS A 359 -8.31 -15.39 -1.87
N TYR A 360 -8.20 -16.52 -2.58
CA TYR A 360 -7.51 -17.72 -2.11
C TYR A 360 -5.98 -17.49 -1.98
N SER A 361 -5.38 -16.69 -2.86
CA SER A 361 -3.94 -16.40 -2.86
C SER A 361 -3.44 -15.70 -1.59
N LEU A 362 -4.34 -15.10 -0.81
CA LEU A 362 -4.04 -14.54 0.51
C LEU A 362 -3.60 -15.62 1.52
N ARG A 363 -3.82 -16.90 1.24
CA ARG A 363 -3.36 -18.01 2.09
C ARG A 363 -1.91 -18.42 1.83
N PHE A 364 -1.27 -17.86 0.80
CA PHE A 364 0.09 -18.25 0.42
C PHE A 364 1.16 -17.59 1.27
N SER A 365 0.84 -16.44 1.88
CA SER A 365 1.73 -15.73 2.78
C SER A 365 0.87 -14.96 3.78
N ASP A 366 1.25 -14.99 5.06
CA ASP A 366 0.64 -14.17 6.11
C ASP A 366 1.16 -12.73 6.09
N LEU A 367 2.22 -12.46 5.32
CA LEU A 367 2.84 -11.15 5.20
C LEU A 367 2.01 -10.23 4.29
N GLN A 368 1.63 -9.07 4.83
CA GLN A 368 0.77 -8.13 4.11
C GLN A 368 1.45 -7.55 2.85
N GLU A 369 2.77 -7.40 2.88
CA GLU A 369 3.60 -6.97 1.75
C GLU A 369 3.56 -7.93 0.55
N ASP A 370 3.25 -9.22 0.77
CA ASP A 370 3.19 -10.21 -0.32
C ASP A 370 1.78 -10.36 -0.91
N HIS A 371 0.75 -9.84 -0.24
CA HIS A 371 -0.65 -10.04 -0.64
C HIS A 371 -0.93 -9.52 -2.06
N ALA A 372 -0.38 -8.36 -2.42
CA ALA A 372 -0.58 -7.78 -3.76
C ALA A 372 0.15 -8.61 -4.82
N GLN A 373 1.41 -8.98 -4.57
CA GLN A 373 2.20 -9.84 -5.45
C GLN A 373 1.50 -11.18 -5.71
N ASN A 374 1.04 -11.86 -4.66
CA ASN A 374 0.38 -13.16 -4.78
C ASN A 374 -0.94 -13.06 -5.56
N LYS A 375 -1.72 -11.99 -5.34
CA LYS A 375 -2.91 -11.70 -6.16
C LYS A 375 -2.54 -11.48 -7.61
N ILE A 376 -1.56 -10.62 -7.89
CA ILE A 376 -1.14 -10.30 -9.25
C ILE A 376 -0.67 -11.56 -9.97
N ALA A 377 0.22 -12.35 -9.36
CA ALA A 377 0.79 -13.56 -9.96
C ALA A 377 -0.30 -14.59 -10.32
N VAL A 378 -1.16 -14.94 -9.36
CA VAL A 378 -2.23 -15.92 -9.58
C VAL A 378 -3.27 -15.40 -10.57
N CYS A 379 -3.77 -14.18 -10.37
CA CYS A 379 -4.80 -13.61 -11.24
C CYS A 379 -4.30 -13.38 -12.66
N LEU A 380 -3.03 -13.06 -12.86
CA LEU A 380 -2.44 -12.91 -14.19
C LEU A 380 -2.50 -14.22 -14.97
N ILE A 381 -2.03 -15.32 -14.38
CA ILE A 381 -2.02 -16.65 -15.03
C ILE A 381 -3.45 -17.06 -15.41
N LEU A 382 -4.40 -16.94 -14.47
CA LEU A 382 -5.79 -17.25 -14.76
C LEU A 382 -6.38 -16.29 -15.81
N SER A 383 -6.07 -14.99 -15.77
CA SER A 383 -6.59 -14.05 -16.75
C SER A 383 -6.10 -14.37 -18.18
N MET A 384 -4.83 -14.74 -18.34
CA MET A 384 -4.29 -15.17 -19.63
C MET A 384 -5.04 -16.41 -20.14
N ALA A 385 -5.21 -17.43 -19.29
CA ALA A 385 -5.96 -18.63 -19.64
C ALA A 385 -7.42 -18.30 -20.01
N THR A 386 -8.09 -17.43 -19.24
CA THR A 386 -9.48 -17.01 -19.48
C THR A 386 -9.62 -16.30 -20.82
N TYR A 387 -8.77 -15.33 -21.13
CA TYR A 387 -8.88 -14.57 -22.38
C TYR A 387 -8.46 -15.37 -23.61
N VAL A 388 -7.46 -16.26 -23.49
CA VAL A 388 -7.13 -17.22 -24.55
C VAL A 388 -8.30 -18.16 -24.83
N THR A 389 -8.92 -18.70 -23.78
CA THR A 389 -10.11 -19.56 -23.92
C THR A 389 -11.26 -18.80 -24.56
N LEU A 390 -11.52 -17.56 -24.12
CA LEU A 390 -12.57 -16.72 -24.68
C LEU A 390 -12.33 -16.41 -26.16
N PHE A 391 -11.07 -16.18 -26.55
CA PHE A 391 -10.68 -15.98 -27.94
C PHE A 391 -11.01 -17.20 -28.80
N PHE A 392 -10.58 -18.39 -28.40
CA PHE A 392 -10.83 -19.61 -29.18
C PHE A 392 -12.32 -19.97 -29.22
N LEU A 393 -13.08 -19.73 -28.16
CA LEU A 393 -14.54 -19.91 -28.16
C LEU A 393 -15.22 -18.93 -29.11
N ALA A 394 -14.85 -17.65 -29.08
CA ALA A 394 -15.39 -16.63 -29.99
C ALA A 394 -15.02 -16.93 -31.45
N TRP A 395 -13.79 -17.36 -31.70
CA TRP A 395 -13.33 -17.71 -33.05
C TRP A 395 -14.03 -18.97 -33.58
N ALA A 396 -14.24 -19.99 -32.75
CA ALA A 396 -15.00 -21.18 -33.13
C ALA A 396 -16.45 -20.83 -33.51
N PHE A 397 -17.08 -19.90 -32.78
CA PHE A 397 -18.42 -19.41 -33.11
C PHE A 397 -18.45 -18.61 -34.42
N LEU A 398 -17.39 -17.87 -34.71
CA LEU A 398 -17.26 -17.02 -35.91
C LEU A 398 -16.51 -17.71 -37.06
N PHE A 399 -16.30 -19.03 -37.00
CA PHE A 399 -15.38 -19.74 -37.89
C PHE A 399 -15.75 -19.63 -39.38
N ILE A 400 -17.05 -19.51 -39.68
CA ILE A 400 -17.58 -19.40 -41.05
C ILE A 400 -17.52 -17.95 -41.57
N ALA A 401 -17.38 -16.95 -40.69
CA ALA A 401 -17.37 -15.55 -41.08
C ALA A 401 -16.04 -15.17 -41.76
N PRO A 402 -16.07 -14.42 -42.88
CA PRO A 402 -14.86 -13.81 -43.39
C PRO A 402 -14.30 -12.88 -42.30
N PHE A 403 -13.03 -13.06 -41.94
CA PHE A 403 -12.36 -12.36 -40.84
C PHE A 403 -12.83 -12.76 -39.41
N GLY A 404 -13.43 -13.93 -39.22
CA GLY A 404 -13.86 -14.43 -37.89
C GLY A 404 -12.77 -14.37 -36.81
N PHE A 405 -11.50 -14.60 -37.18
CA PHE A 405 -10.35 -14.48 -36.27
C PHE A 405 -10.17 -13.04 -35.75
N ILE A 406 -10.22 -12.04 -36.63
CA ILE A 406 -10.05 -10.63 -36.27
C ILE A 406 -11.23 -10.17 -35.42
N LEU A 407 -12.45 -10.58 -35.79
CA LEU A 407 -13.66 -10.29 -35.02
C LEU A 407 -13.60 -10.89 -33.62
N ALA A 408 -13.08 -12.11 -33.45
CA ALA A 408 -12.86 -12.72 -32.14
C ALA A 408 -11.84 -11.94 -31.30
N ALA A 409 -10.74 -11.47 -31.89
CA ALA A 409 -9.75 -10.65 -31.19
C ALA A 409 -10.34 -9.31 -30.71
N ILE A 410 -11.09 -8.62 -31.59
CA ILE A 410 -11.79 -7.38 -31.26
C ILE A 410 -12.82 -7.62 -30.17
N PHE A 411 -13.59 -8.70 -30.26
CA PHE A 411 -14.56 -9.07 -29.23
C PHE A 411 -13.91 -9.26 -27.86
N VAL A 412 -12.82 -10.02 -27.77
CA VAL A 412 -12.10 -10.24 -26.51
C VAL A 412 -11.55 -8.93 -25.94
N TRP A 413 -10.98 -8.07 -26.79
CA TRP A 413 -10.50 -6.76 -26.37
C TRP A 413 -11.64 -5.87 -25.84
N LEU A 414 -12.76 -5.77 -26.58
CA LEU A 414 -13.94 -5.03 -26.15
C LEU A 414 -14.53 -5.60 -24.86
N PHE A 415 -14.56 -6.93 -24.70
CA PHE A 415 -15.03 -7.58 -23.49
C PHE A 415 -14.17 -7.23 -22.27
N ALA A 416 -12.85 -7.20 -22.42
CA ALA A 416 -11.92 -6.78 -21.37
C ALA A 416 -12.12 -5.30 -20.99
N VAL A 417 -12.25 -4.41 -21.98
CA VAL A 417 -12.54 -2.99 -21.76
C VAL A 417 -13.88 -2.80 -21.06
N TYR A 418 -14.91 -3.51 -21.52
CA TYR A 418 -16.26 -3.49 -20.95
C TYR A 418 -16.26 -3.95 -19.49
N HIS A 419 -15.62 -5.08 -19.19
CA HIS A 419 -15.43 -5.56 -17.81
C HIS A 419 -14.75 -4.50 -16.92
N ASN A 420 -13.63 -3.92 -17.39
CA ASN A 420 -12.86 -2.95 -16.63
C ASN A 420 -13.61 -1.64 -16.36
N SER A 421 -14.52 -1.24 -17.27
CA SER A 421 -15.36 -0.06 -17.09
C SER A 421 -16.45 -0.25 -16.02
N LEU A 422 -16.89 -1.49 -15.82
CA LEU A 422 -18.02 -1.82 -14.94
C LEU A 422 -17.61 -2.37 -13.57
N VAL A 423 -16.44 -2.98 -13.45
CA VAL A 423 -16.04 -3.75 -12.26
C VAL A 423 -16.04 -2.93 -10.98
N ASP A 424 -15.54 -1.68 -10.99
CA ASP A 424 -15.43 -0.85 -9.80
C ASP A 424 -16.80 -0.57 -9.18
N ASP A 425 -17.72 -0.08 -9.99
CA ASP A 425 -19.03 0.36 -9.52
C ASP A 425 -19.91 -0.82 -9.10
N ASN A 426 -19.76 -1.98 -9.76
CA ASN A 426 -20.43 -3.22 -9.37
C ASN A 426 -19.83 -3.79 -8.08
N TYR A 427 -18.51 -3.80 -7.94
CA TYR A 427 -17.82 -4.27 -6.73
C TYR A 427 -18.17 -3.41 -5.50
N LEU A 428 -18.10 -2.09 -5.65
CA LEU A 428 -18.46 -1.15 -4.59
C LEU A 428 -19.95 -1.22 -4.24
N GLY A 429 -20.83 -1.40 -5.24
CA GLY A 429 -22.25 -1.63 -5.05
C GLY A 429 -22.54 -2.90 -4.25
N ALA A 430 -21.93 -4.03 -4.65
CA ALA A 430 -22.08 -5.30 -3.95
C ALA A 430 -21.62 -5.22 -2.48
N LYS A 431 -20.48 -4.56 -2.20
CA LYS A 431 -20.04 -4.31 -0.82
C LYS A 431 -21.04 -3.50 0.00
N LYS A 432 -21.69 -2.49 -0.59
CA LYS A 432 -22.73 -1.69 0.08
C LYS A 432 -23.98 -2.52 0.38
N VAL A 433 -24.40 -3.40 -0.53
CA VAL A 433 -25.53 -4.33 -0.30
C VAL A 433 -25.21 -5.27 0.86
N VAL A 434 -24.05 -5.94 0.83
CA VAL A 434 -23.63 -6.86 1.89
C VAL A 434 -23.52 -6.14 3.23
N ALA A 435 -22.96 -4.92 3.26
CA ALA A 435 -22.88 -4.15 4.49
C ALA A 435 -24.24 -3.71 5.02
N SER A 436 -25.13 -3.22 4.16
CA SER A 436 -26.50 -2.84 4.53
C SER A 436 -27.29 -4.04 5.08
N TRP A 437 -27.14 -5.22 4.45
CA TRP A 437 -27.74 -6.46 4.91
C TRP A 437 -27.22 -6.86 6.31
N ARG A 438 -25.90 -6.88 6.49
CA ARG A 438 -25.30 -7.22 7.78
C ARG A 438 -25.70 -6.23 8.89
N VAL A 439 -25.76 -4.94 8.57
CA VAL A 439 -26.26 -3.92 9.49
C VAL A 439 -27.73 -4.15 9.85
N LEU A 440 -28.60 -4.43 8.86
CA LEU A 440 -30.01 -4.72 9.10
C LEU A 440 -30.17 -5.93 10.03
N VAL A 441 -29.47 -7.03 9.74
CA VAL A 441 -29.45 -8.24 10.59
C VAL A 441 -28.97 -7.89 12.00
N GLY A 442 -27.87 -7.15 12.14
CA GLY A 442 -27.33 -6.76 13.43
C GLY A 442 -28.25 -5.85 14.25
N ILE A 443 -29.00 -4.95 13.60
CA ILE A 443 -29.97 -4.09 14.29
C ILE A 443 -31.20 -4.92 14.71
N TRP A 444 -31.67 -5.82 13.86
CA TRP A 444 -32.87 -6.65 14.11
C TRP A 444 -32.62 -7.81 15.07
N SER A 445 -31.41 -8.36 15.11
CA SER A 445 -31.04 -9.38 16.09
C SER A 445 -30.87 -8.72 17.47
N ALA A 446 -31.93 -8.73 18.27
CA ALA A 446 -31.88 -8.24 19.66
C ALA A 446 -31.05 -9.16 20.59
N HIS A 447 -30.75 -10.38 20.16
CA HIS A 447 -29.91 -11.38 20.82
C HIS A 447 -29.28 -12.26 19.74
N ALA A 448 -28.19 -11.82 19.13
CA ALA A 448 -27.31 -12.79 18.48
C ALA A 448 -26.43 -13.36 19.60
N LYS A 449 -26.90 -14.43 20.26
CA LYS A 449 -25.99 -15.30 21.03
C LYS A 449 -24.76 -15.54 20.15
N HIS A 450 -23.59 -15.55 20.78
CA HIS A 450 -22.25 -15.69 20.18
C HIS A 450 -22.12 -16.76 19.06
N GLU A 451 -23.06 -17.69 18.94
CA GLU A 451 -23.14 -18.78 17.97
C GLU A 451 -23.27 -18.34 16.50
N THR A 452 -24.01 -17.29 16.14
CA THR A 452 -24.18 -16.93 14.71
C THR A 452 -22.94 -16.26 14.12
N LEU A 453 -22.23 -15.47 14.94
CA LEU A 453 -20.92 -14.95 14.57
C LEU A 453 -19.86 -16.03 14.59
N HIS A 454 -19.94 -17.03 15.48
CA HIS A 454 -19.05 -18.20 15.46
C HIS A 454 -19.28 -19.13 14.25
N GLN A 455 -20.52 -19.30 13.76
CA GLN A 455 -20.79 -20.10 12.55
C GLN A 455 -20.36 -19.38 11.26
N ILE A 456 -20.48 -18.04 11.20
CA ILE A 456 -19.94 -17.26 10.09
C ILE A 456 -18.40 -17.13 10.20
N HIS A 457 -17.87 -17.00 11.43
CA HIS A 457 -16.44 -17.09 11.69
C HIS A 457 -15.90 -18.50 11.45
N SER A 458 -16.63 -19.60 11.64
CA SER A 458 -16.14 -20.96 11.37
C SER A 458 -16.12 -21.28 9.88
N LEU A 459 -16.99 -20.64 9.09
CA LEU A 459 -16.88 -20.61 7.62
C LEU A 459 -15.69 -19.76 7.13
N GLN A 460 -15.11 -18.90 7.98
CA GLN A 460 -13.90 -18.13 7.68
C GLN A 460 -12.63 -18.56 8.45
N ARG A 461 -12.77 -19.27 9.58
CA ARG A 461 -11.73 -19.79 10.49
C ARG A 461 -11.80 -21.32 10.50
N ARG A 462 -11.36 -21.93 9.41
CA ARG A 462 -10.48 -23.10 9.55
C ARG A 462 -9.07 -22.55 9.70
N PHE A 463 -8.79 -21.97 10.86
CA PHE A 463 -7.45 -21.60 11.31
C PHE A 463 -7.39 -21.90 12.82
N PRO A 464 -6.51 -22.81 13.27
CA PRO A 464 -6.23 -22.97 14.69
C PRO A 464 -5.41 -21.76 15.16
N SER A 465 -5.90 -21.09 16.20
CA SER A 465 -5.07 -20.29 17.08
C SER A 465 -4.33 -21.27 18.00
N THR A 466 -3.01 -21.36 17.87
CA THR A 466 -2.20 -22.03 18.89
C THR A 466 -0.98 -21.20 19.21
N SER A 467 -0.90 -20.90 20.50
CA SER A 467 0.23 -20.43 21.28
C SER A 467 1.60 -20.80 20.71
N ILE A 468 2.48 -19.81 20.63
CA ILE A 468 3.91 -20.01 20.43
C ILE A 468 4.45 -20.75 21.67
N SER A 469 4.62 -22.06 21.56
CA SER A 469 5.54 -22.82 22.40
C SER A 469 6.95 -22.58 21.85
N ASN A 470 7.79 -21.91 22.63
CA ASN A 470 9.22 -21.81 22.36
C ASN A 470 9.82 -23.22 22.35
N GLY A 471 10.27 -23.67 21.19
CA GLY A 471 10.97 -24.93 20.98
C GLY A 471 12.13 -24.73 20.01
N PHE A 472 13.16 -24.02 20.46
CA PHE A 472 14.48 -24.07 19.84
C PHE A 472 15.25 -25.16 20.56
N SER A 473 15.41 -26.31 19.91
CA SER A 473 16.33 -27.36 20.32
C SER A 473 17.72 -27.04 19.79
N SER A 474 18.67 -26.83 20.70
CA SER A 474 20.09 -27.12 20.46
C SER A 474 20.70 -27.57 21.79
N GLU A 475 21.21 -28.80 21.78
CA GLU A 475 21.90 -29.49 22.87
C GLU A 475 23.22 -28.80 23.28
N THR A 476 23.74 -29.25 24.44
CA THR A 476 25.06 -29.02 25.05
C THR A 476 25.30 -27.60 25.61
N THR A 477 25.73 -27.35 26.86
CA THR A 477 26.45 -28.14 27.88
C THR A 477 26.36 -27.41 29.24
N SER A 478 26.54 -28.17 30.32
CA SER A 478 26.57 -27.82 31.75
C SER A 478 27.31 -26.53 32.17
N THR A 479 26.74 -25.75 33.10
CA THR A 479 27.32 -25.42 34.45
C THR A 479 26.48 -24.40 35.25
N THR A 480 26.27 -24.72 36.53
CA THR A 480 26.30 -23.89 37.75
C THR A 480 25.54 -22.56 37.88
N GLN A 481 24.65 -22.54 38.89
CA GLN A 481 24.12 -21.43 39.70
C GLN A 481 24.66 -19.99 39.46
N GLN A 482 23.74 -19.04 39.25
CA GLN A 482 23.51 -17.91 40.18
C GLN A 482 22.31 -17.06 39.73
N ARG A 483 21.35 -16.87 40.64
CA ARG A 483 20.26 -15.88 40.53
C ARG A 483 20.86 -14.48 40.56
N THR A 484 20.67 -13.71 39.49
CA THR A 484 20.62 -12.25 39.53
C THR A 484 19.35 -11.81 38.81
N SER A 485 18.50 -11.12 39.55
CA SER A 485 17.27 -10.50 39.12
C SER A 485 17.57 -9.32 38.19
N THR A 486 17.16 -9.40 36.93
CA THR A 486 17.00 -8.24 36.05
C THR A 486 15.51 -8.13 35.76
N GLU A 487 14.88 -7.12 36.36
CA GLU A 487 13.49 -6.75 36.10
C GLU A 487 13.32 -6.45 34.61
N VAL A 488 12.62 -7.34 33.90
CA VAL A 488 11.98 -6.99 32.64
C VAL A 488 10.76 -6.17 33.01
N MET A 489 10.86 -4.87 32.75
CA MET A 489 9.79 -3.88 32.85
C MET A 489 8.59 -4.40 32.04
N SER A 490 7.60 -4.94 32.75
CA SER A 490 6.33 -5.39 32.20
C SER A 490 5.60 -4.20 31.58
N MET A 491 4.99 -4.44 30.42
CA MET A 491 4.00 -3.54 29.83
C MET A 491 3.00 -3.10 30.91
N PRO A 492 2.70 -1.80 31.05
CA PRO A 492 1.48 -1.41 31.73
C PRO A 492 0.33 -1.89 30.84
N LEU A 493 -0.33 -2.97 31.27
CA LEU A 493 -1.69 -3.27 30.83
C LEU A 493 -2.51 -2.04 31.14
N LEU A 494 -2.90 -1.31 30.09
CA LEU A 494 -3.88 -0.24 30.20
C LEU A 494 -5.13 -0.84 30.84
N HIS A 495 -5.54 -0.25 31.96
CA HIS A 495 -6.72 -0.60 32.75
C HIS A 495 -7.89 -1.04 31.87
N GLU A 496 -8.33 -2.27 32.08
CA GLU A 496 -9.47 -2.92 31.42
C GLU A 496 -10.80 -2.56 32.12
N ASP A 497 -10.85 -1.47 32.89
CA ASP A 497 -11.99 -1.11 33.74
C ASP A 497 -12.65 0.19 33.25
N ASN A 498 -13.54 0.07 32.23
CA ASN A 498 -14.76 0.90 32.00
C ASN A 498 -15.30 0.91 30.55
N VAL A 499 -15.13 -0.15 29.77
CA VAL A 499 -15.86 -0.26 28.49
C VAL A 499 -16.97 -1.29 28.66
N SER A 500 -18.21 -0.81 28.72
CA SER A 500 -19.42 -1.62 28.83
C SER A 500 -19.43 -2.79 27.85
N ASP A 501 -19.78 -3.95 28.38
CA ASP A 501 -20.05 -5.22 27.68
C ASP A 501 -21.16 -5.03 26.62
N GLU A 502 -20.79 -4.55 25.43
CA GLU A 502 -21.70 -4.36 24.32
C GLU A 502 -21.85 -5.68 23.54
N SER A 503 -22.90 -6.44 23.87
CA SER A 503 -23.26 -7.74 23.28
C SER A 503 -23.45 -7.79 21.74
N ASN A 504 -23.34 -6.68 21.00
CA ASN A 504 -23.51 -6.65 19.55
C ASN A 504 -22.40 -5.85 18.83
N PRO A 505 -21.46 -6.53 18.14
CA PRO A 505 -20.31 -5.87 17.51
C PRO A 505 -20.68 -4.95 16.35
N ILE A 506 -21.83 -5.19 15.69
CA ILE A 506 -22.29 -4.33 14.59
C ILE A 506 -22.78 -2.99 15.13
N ARG A 507 -23.46 -2.99 16.29
CA ARG A 507 -23.90 -1.76 16.97
C ARG A 507 -22.69 -0.95 17.43
N ARG A 508 -21.71 -1.61 18.04
CA ARG A 508 -20.45 -0.98 18.47
C ARG A 508 -19.77 -0.24 17.33
N VAL A 509 -19.64 -0.88 16.15
CA VAL A 509 -19.02 -0.25 14.96
C VAL A 509 -19.80 0.97 14.50
N LEU A 510 -21.13 0.94 14.53
CA LEU A 510 -21.95 2.07 14.12
C LEU A 510 -21.85 3.23 15.12
N SER A 511 -21.88 2.94 16.43
CA SER A 511 -21.69 3.96 17.48
C SER A 511 -20.33 4.64 17.34
N LEU A 512 -19.26 3.85 17.27
CA LEU A 512 -17.90 4.34 17.11
C LEU A 512 -17.72 5.15 15.82
N ARG A 513 -18.42 4.80 14.73
CA ARG A 513 -18.41 5.63 13.51
C ARG A 513 -18.95 7.02 13.79
N VAL A 514 -20.08 7.13 14.48
CA VAL A 514 -20.74 8.42 14.77
C VAL A 514 -19.89 9.23 15.71
N GLU A 515 -19.47 8.63 16.82
CA GLU A 515 -18.63 9.28 17.83
C GLU A 515 -17.31 9.78 17.21
N ALA A 516 -16.62 8.94 16.43
CA ALA A 516 -15.37 9.33 15.79
C ALA A 516 -15.58 10.41 14.71
N SER A 517 -16.67 10.35 13.94
CA SER A 517 -16.99 11.38 12.95
C SER A 517 -17.36 12.71 13.61
N ALA A 518 -18.09 12.66 14.73
CA ALA A 518 -18.43 13.83 15.54
C ALA A 518 -17.19 14.49 16.14
N ALA A 519 -16.37 13.70 16.85
CA ALA A 519 -15.12 14.18 17.41
C ALA A 519 -14.19 14.75 16.33
N LEU A 520 -14.11 14.13 15.15
CA LEU A 520 -13.28 14.63 14.05
C LEU A 520 -13.81 15.96 13.50
N GLY A 521 -15.14 16.08 13.32
CA GLY A 521 -15.77 17.30 12.85
C GLY A 521 -15.67 18.45 13.85
N GLU A 522 -15.86 18.18 15.14
CA GLU A 522 -15.72 19.13 16.24
C GLU A 522 -14.28 19.60 16.38
N PHE A 523 -13.31 18.69 16.35
CA PHE A 523 -11.89 19.03 16.40
C PHE A 523 -11.50 19.93 15.22
N LEU A 524 -11.78 19.50 13.98
CA LEU A 524 -11.35 20.23 12.77
C LEU A 524 -12.02 21.60 12.59
N LEU A 525 -13.21 21.84 13.17
CA LEU A 525 -13.96 23.08 12.99
C LEU A 525 -14.02 23.96 14.25
N GLY A 526 -13.78 23.40 15.42
CA GLY A 526 -13.86 24.09 16.71
C GLY A 526 -12.51 24.61 17.18
N ASP A 527 -11.49 23.74 17.18
CA ASP A 527 -10.17 24.02 17.72
C ASP A 527 -9.28 24.81 16.73
N GLU A 528 -8.40 25.70 17.21
CA GLU A 528 -7.54 26.50 16.33
C GLU A 528 -6.49 25.66 15.59
N GLU A 529 -5.91 24.65 16.24
CA GLU A 529 -5.04 23.68 15.58
C GLU A 529 -5.84 22.85 14.57
N GLY A 530 -7.03 22.41 14.95
CA GLY A 530 -7.96 21.70 14.07
C GLY A 530 -8.32 22.51 12.82
N LYS A 531 -8.68 23.80 12.96
CA LYS A 531 -8.99 24.70 11.84
C LYS A 531 -7.79 24.94 10.92
N ARG A 532 -6.58 25.02 11.47
CA ARG A 532 -5.35 25.14 10.68
C ARG A 532 -5.14 23.89 9.81
N VAL A 533 -5.30 22.70 10.38
CA VAL A 533 -5.23 21.44 9.64
C VAL A 533 -6.36 21.35 8.62
N ALA A 534 -7.59 21.69 9.00
CA ALA A 534 -8.75 21.67 8.13
C ALA A 534 -8.57 22.54 6.88
N ARG A 535 -8.04 23.77 7.02
CA ARG A 535 -7.76 24.66 5.88
C ARG A 535 -6.83 24.01 4.86
N ARG A 536 -5.71 23.43 5.31
CA ARG A 536 -4.77 22.71 4.43
C ARG A 536 -5.42 21.51 3.75
N LEU A 537 -6.20 20.73 4.48
CA LEU A 537 -6.89 19.56 3.92
C LEU A 537 -7.98 19.97 2.91
N GLU A 538 -8.69 21.07 3.15
CA GLU A 538 -9.70 21.63 2.22
C GLU A 538 -9.06 22.17 0.93
N GLU A 539 -7.86 22.76 0.99
CA GLU A 539 -7.06 23.13 -0.20
C GLU A 539 -6.78 21.91 -1.09
N TRP A 540 -6.64 20.72 -0.48
CA TRP A 540 -6.51 19.45 -1.19
C TRP A 540 -7.85 18.70 -1.36
N GLY A 541 -8.99 19.40 -1.27
CA GLY A 541 -10.31 18.85 -1.59
C GLY A 541 -10.93 17.94 -0.52
N ALA A 542 -10.48 18.02 0.74
CA ALA A 542 -11.11 17.32 1.85
C ALA A 542 -12.54 17.81 2.07
N LYS A 543 -13.46 16.89 2.41
CA LYS A 543 -14.87 17.23 2.68
C LYS A 543 -15.12 17.44 4.18
N VAL A 544 -14.37 18.35 4.82
CA VAL A 544 -14.44 18.59 6.28
C VAL A 544 -15.88 18.91 6.73
N ARG A 545 -16.58 19.82 6.02
CA ARG A 545 -17.98 20.17 6.33
C ARG A 545 -18.97 19.00 6.20
N LYS A 546 -18.64 17.99 5.38
CA LYS A 546 -19.49 16.80 5.22
C LYS A 546 -19.40 15.90 6.46
N VAL A 547 -18.22 15.80 7.07
CA VAL A 547 -18.02 15.06 8.33
C VAL A 547 -18.96 15.62 9.42
N ARG A 548 -19.04 16.95 9.57
CA ARG A 548 -20.00 17.60 10.50
C ARG A 548 -21.47 17.32 10.14
N LYS A 549 -21.83 17.27 8.85
CA LYS A 549 -23.22 16.97 8.44
C LYS A 549 -23.65 15.54 8.78
N GLU A 550 -22.72 14.57 8.83
CA GLU A 550 -23.02 13.22 9.36
C GLU A 550 -23.45 13.28 10.85
N VAL A 551 -22.97 14.27 11.60
CA VAL A 551 -23.36 14.55 13.00
C VAL A 551 -24.73 15.22 13.10
N SER A 552 -24.97 16.27 12.30
CA SER A 552 -26.24 17.02 12.34
C SER A 552 -27.44 16.18 11.91
N ALA A 553 -27.23 15.16 11.07
CA ALA A 553 -28.27 14.20 10.71
C ALA A 553 -28.64 13.25 11.87
N GLY A 554 -27.72 13.02 12.83
CA GLY A 554 -27.97 12.21 14.03
C GLY A 554 -28.44 13.02 15.24
N GLN A 555 -28.12 14.31 15.35
CA GLN A 555 -28.52 15.18 16.46
C GLN A 555 -29.79 16.01 16.19
N GLY A 556 -30.46 15.81 15.05
CA GLY A 556 -31.62 16.57 14.61
C GLY A 556 -32.93 16.26 15.34
N ALA A 557 -32.96 16.29 16.67
CA ALA A 557 -34.18 16.40 17.49
C ALA A 557 -33.81 16.77 18.94
N GLY A 558 -33.44 18.04 19.18
CA GLY A 558 -33.14 18.45 20.57
C GLY A 558 -32.58 19.84 20.79
N SER A 559 -33.02 20.86 20.03
CA SER A 559 -32.92 22.26 20.49
C SER A 559 -33.76 23.20 19.62
N VAL A 560 -35.08 23.10 19.75
CA VAL A 560 -35.93 24.28 19.51
C VAL A 560 -36.31 24.80 20.88
N ARG A 561 -35.72 25.95 21.24
CA ARG A 561 -36.16 26.76 22.37
C ARG A 561 -37.64 27.09 22.17
N LEU A 562 -38.47 26.68 23.12
CA LEU A 562 -39.74 27.33 23.38
C LEU A 562 -39.40 28.60 24.19
N GLU A 563 -39.64 29.76 23.59
CA GLU A 563 -40.13 30.92 24.34
C GLU A 563 -41.65 30.79 24.50
#